data_AF-G0UCW6-F1
#
_entry.id   AF-G0UCW6-F1
#
_cell.length_a   1.000
_cell.length_b   1.000
_cell.length_c   1.000
_cell.angle_alpha   90.00
_cell.angle_beta   90.00
_cell.angle_gamma   90.00
#
_symmetry.space_group_name_H-M   'P 1'
#
loop_
_entity.id
_entity.type
_entity.pdbx_description
1 polymer ?
#
loop_
_entity_poly.entity_id
_entity_poly.type
_entity_poly.pdbx_seq_one_letter_code
_entity_poly.pdbx_strand_id
1 'polypeptide(L)'
;MGGPQRRSGKSHYAISKWFLQCSGFLVSGAFCVVLLAILLAGPDKRDAGNNALANSTLFLLKAIKTATNSSTTDAFTSMGLATLRVGALLEAVIVESEKREALLIEMETVQAVETYNTSVQILLNYLALRPEGWWRSGENSEIVENMWFLTAVTCHALVSVLPEYFLAVDNTGAHAESLVRGLGFLTKASNGAFGVISAVNKTVPSPKAVTWPRNLSHFRERNASNLVDCARAGDYGSWQNFCKSTFSHVSRLEVRRAAVLEELIVLYPEYTPLRLHYAIVLTLSREAAKKAVAIDFIAKEQMKLHTRSHVDALHGPMLLLCKTFLLAGGPFVESASADNTSRIDLWFEVLDALRKVGDCETLQRPFNDTEQSSIWRRHFRGVERPNAMDAWQVARFFDGLRELKRQIASSNLDHSSLSYPLGFNGCSGEGLA
;
A
#
# COMPACT_ATOMS: atom_id res chain seq x y z
N MET A 1 101.92 33.73 25.68
CA MET A 1 101.59 34.87 24.80
C MET A 1 100.21 34.62 24.23
N GLY A 2 99.29 35.57 24.42
CA GLY A 2 97.86 35.41 24.17
C GLY A 2 97.52 35.26 22.68
N GLY A 3 96.78 34.20 22.36
CA GLY A 3 96.13 34.03 21.07
C GLY A 3 94.70 34.59 21.10
N PRO A 4 94.21 35.26 20.03
CA PRO A 4 92.88 35.84 20.00
C PRO A 4 91.80 34.83 19.62
N GLN A 5 90.68 34.90 20.34
CA GLN A 5 89.40 34.32 19.94
C GLN A 5 88.91 34.92 18.61
N ARG A 6 88.48 34.08 17.68
CA ARG A 6 87.57 34.46 16.58
C ARG A 6 86.29 33.64 16.65
N ARG A 7 85.18 34.34 16.90
CA ARG A 7 83.80 33.88 16.71
C ARG A 7 83.50 33.77 15.20
N SER A 8 82.87 32.68 14.77
CA SER A 8 81.85 32.68 13.70
C SER A 8 81.31 31.26 13.53
N GLY A 9 80.13 30.99 14.08
CA GLY A 9 79.50 29.68 14.02
C GLY A 9 78.01 29.76 14.30
N LYS A 10 77.27 30.61 13.59
CA LYS A 10 75.80 30.75 13.72
C LYS A 10 75.09 31.20 12.42
N SER A 11 75.51 30.75 11.24
CA SER A 11 74.84 31.13 9.98
C SER A 11 74.19 29.94 9.22
N HIS A 12 74.73 28.73 9.31
CA HIS A 12 74.22 27.62 8.49
C HIS A 12 72.98 26.88 9.04
N TYR A 13 72.62 27.07 10.31
CA TYR A 13 71.48 26.36 10.93
C TYR A 13 70.11 27.01 10.67
N ALA A 14 70.07 28.30 10.31
CA ALA A 14 68.81 29.02 10.10
C ALA A 14 68.22 28.78 8.70
N ILE A 15 69.06 28.62 7.68
CA ILE A 15 68.61 28.43 6.28
C ILE A 15 68.02 27.03 6.06
N SER A 16 68.60 26.01 6.71
CA SER A 16 68.09 24.63 6.66
C SER A 16 66.69 24.49 7.30
N LYS A 17 66.42 25.22 8.38
CA LYS A 17 65.14 25.15 9.09
C LYS A 17 64.01 25.82 8.31
N TRP A 18 64.32 26.89 7.57
CA TRP A 18 63.37 27.59 6.70
C TRP A 18 63.00 26.74 5.47
N PHE A 19 63.97 26.06 4.86
CA PHE A 19 63.70 25.13 3.75
C PHE A 19 62.86 23.91 4.16
N LEU A 20 63.07 23.34 5.37
CA LEU A 20 62.23 22.25 5.88
C LEU A 20 60.81 22.69 6.25
N GLN A 21 60.62 23.93 6.72
CA GLN A 21 59.28 24.46 6.99
C GLN A 21 58.52 24.78 5.69
N CYS A 22 59.17 25.37 4.68
CA CYS A 22 58.52 25.68 3.40
C CYS A 22 58.17 24.43 2.58
N SER A 23 58.98 23.35 2.64
CA SER A 23 58.63 22.09 1.97
C SER A 23 57.46 21.36 2.65
N GLY A 24 57.33 21.45 3.97
CA GLY A 24 56.17 20.92 4.71
C GLY A 24 54.85 21.60 4.34
N PHE A 25 54.84 22.92 4.13
CA PHE A 25 53.65 23.65 3.68
C PHE A 25 53.27 23.34 2.22
N LEU A 26 54.24 23.13 1.34
CA LEU A 26 53.98 22.75 -0.06
C LEU A 26 53.45 21.32 -0.19
N VAL A 27 53.98 20.38 0.60
CA VAL A 27 53.48 18.99 0.61
C VAL A 27 52.10 18.92 1.25
N SER A 28 51.84 19.65 2.33
CA SER A 28 50.50 19.74 2.93
C SER A 28 49.50 20.42 2.00
N GLY A 29 49.90 21.48 1.30
CA GLY A 29 49.06 22.16 0.31
C GLY A 29 48.73 21.25 -0.88
N ALA A 30 49.72 20.55 -1.43
CA ALA A 30 49.50 19.57 -2.50
C ALA A 30 48.60 18.41 -2.04
N PHE A 31 48.78 17.92 -0.81
CA PHE A 31 47.92 16.87 -0.25
C PHE A 31 46.47 17.34 -0.06
N CYS A 32 46.26 18.58 0.40
CA CYS A 32 44.93 19.18 0.50
C CYS A 32 44.29 19.39 -0.87
N VAL A 33 45.04 19.83 -1.89
CA VAL A 33 44.52 20.00 -3.26
C VAL A 33 44.20 18.65 -3.91
N VAL A 34 45.00 17.61 -3.66
CA VAL A 34 44.71 16.25 -4.12
C VAL A 34 43.50 15.67 -3.40
N LEU A 35 43.34 15.89 -2.09
CA LEU A 35 42.13 15.51 -1.35
C LEU A 35 40.90 16.27 -1.83
N LEU A 36 41.02 17.58 -2.09
CA LEU A 36 39.94 18.38 -2.68
C LEU A 36 39.60 17.88 -4.08
N ALA A 37 40.60 17.57 -4.90
CA ALA A 37 40.42 17.02 -6.23
C ALA A 37 39.83 15.61 -6.20
N ILE A 38 40.14 14.77 -5.22
CA ILE A 38 39.52 13.44 -5.04
C ILE A 38 38.09 13.56 -4.50
N LEU A 39 37.81 14.56 -3.65
CA LEU A 39 36.46 14.85 -3.17
C LEU A 39 35.58 15.48 -4.27
N LEU A 40 36.17 16.28 -5.17
CA LEU A 40 35.50 16.90 -6.31
C LEU A 40 35.45 16.00 -7.56
N ALA A 41 36.40 15.07 -7.71
CA ALA A 41 36.45 14.06 -8.77
C ALA A 41 36.00 12.68 -8.26
N GLY A 42 35.24 12.63 -7.16
CA GLY A 42 34.50 11.42 -6.81
C GLY A 42 33.74 10.98 -8.06
N PRO A 43 33.80 9.69 -8.44
CA PRO A 43 33.15 9.22 -9.68
C PRO A 43 31.74 9.77 -9.67
N ASP A 44 31.33 10.44 -10.77
CA ASP A 44 30.02 11.06 -10.87
C ASP A 44 28.99 10.01 -10.45
N LYS A 45 28.49 10.13 -9.21
CA LYS A 45 27.59 9.12 -8.62
C LYS A 45 26.34 8.99 -9.49
N ARG A 46 26.02 10.07 -10.17
CA ARG A 46 25.01 10.19 -11.21
C ARG A 46 25.29 9.31 -12.42
N ASP A 47 26.51 9.30 -12.97
CA ASP A 47 26.88 8.44 -14.09
C ASP A 47 26.85 6.95 -13.70
N ALA A 48 27.29 6.62 -12.49
CA ALA A 48 27.18 5.26 -11.96
C ALA A 48 25.71 4.83 -11.76
N GLY A 49 24.87 5.74 -11.25
CA GLY A 49 23.42 5.53 -11.07
C GLY A 49 22.69 5.36 -12.41
N ASN A 50 22.96 6.23 -13.38
CA ASN A 50 22.34 6.17 -14.72
C ASN A 50 22.73 4.89 -15.46
N ASN A 51 24.00 4.47 -15.38
CA ASN A 51 24.44 3.19 -15.93
C ASN A 51 23.78 1.99 -15.22
N ALA A 52 23.60 2.05 -13.90
CA ALA A 52 22.91 1.00 -13.15
C ALA A 52 21.42 0.92 -13.52
N LEU A 53 20.77 2.07 -13.73
CA LEU A 53 19.38 2.17 -14.16
C LEU A 53 19.22 1.61 -15.58
N ALA A 54 20.03 2.06 -16.55
CA ALA A 54 19.99 1.59 -17.93
C ALA A 54 20.20 0.06 -18.02
N ASN A 55 21.21 -0.47 -17.32
CA ASN A 55 21.46 -1.91 -17.28
C ASN A 55 20.30 -2.70 -16.65
N SER A 56 19.70 -2.18 -15.58
CA SER A 56 18.55 -2.82 -14.92
C SER A 56 17.29 -2.76 -15.79
N THR A 57 17.09 -1.69 -16.54
CA THR A 57 16.02 -1.53 -17.52
C THR A 57 16.15 -2.52 -18.67
N LEU A 58 17.36 -2.72 -19.22
CA LEU A 58 17.64 -3.75 -20.22
C LEU A 58 17.35 -5.16 -19.69
N PHE A 59 17.72 -5.43 -18.43
CA PHE A 59 17.40 -6.70 -17.79
C PHE A 59 15.88 -6.90 -17.63
N LEU A 60 15.15 -5.86 -17.24
CA LEU A 60 13.69 -5.89 -17.15
C LEU A 60 13.05 -6.12 -18.52
N LEU A 61 13.50 -5.46 -19.58
CA LEU A 61 13.03 -5.70 -20.96
C LEU A 61 13.18 -7.17 -21.37
N LYS A 62 14.33 -7.78 -21.05
CA LYS A 62 14.55 -9.22 -21.31
C LYS A 62 13.59 -10.09 -20.50
N ALA A 63 13.39 -9.76 -19.22
CA ALA A 63 12.48 -10.51 -18.33
C ALA A 63 11.02 -10.40 -18.80
N ILE A 64 10.58 -9.22 -19.25
CA ILE A 64 9.27 -9.00 -19.88
C ILE A 64 9.10 -9.96 -21.06
N LYS A 65 10.05 -9.96 -22.00
CA LYS A 65 10.00 -10.83 -23.19
C LYS A 65 9.91 -12.31 -22.80
N THR A 66 10.66 -12.75 -21.79
CA THR A 66 10.61 -14.13 -21.31
C THR A 66 9.26 -14.46 -20.67
N ALA A 67 8.72 -13.58 -19.83
CA ALA A 67 7.42 -13.77 -19.18
C ALA A 67 6.27 -13.82 -20.20
N THR A 68 6.24 -12.92 -21.17
CA THR A 68 5.21 -12.90 -22.22
C THR A 68 5.27 -14.13 -23.12
N ASN A 69 6.47 -14.65 -23.42
CA ASN A 69 6.62 -15.80 -24.30
C ASN A 69 6.31 -17.14 -23.61
N SER A 70 6.72 -17.29 -22.36
CA SER A 70 6.57 -18.55 -21.62
C SER A 70 5.25 -18.66 -20.87
N SER A 71 4.67 -17.53 -20.47
CA SER A 71 3.45 -17.45 -19.65
C SER A 71 3.50 -18.24 -18.32
N THR A 72 4.70 -18.59 -17.81
CA THR A 72 4.87 -19.36 -16.58
C THR A 72 5.03 -18.48 -15.34
N THR A 73 4.58 -18.97 -14.19
CA THR A 73 4.70 -18.26 -12.90
C THR A 73 6.14 -17.89 -12.55
N ASP A 74 7.12 -18.75 -12.87
CA ASP A 74 8.54 -18.48 -12.58
C ASP A 74 9.11 -17.36 -13.45
N ALA A 75 8.71 -17.31 -14.73
CA ALA A 75 9.11 -16.24 -15.62
C ALA A 75 8.50 -14.90 -15.18
N PHE A 76 7.24 -14.89 -14.77
CA PHE A 76 6.60 -13.71 -14.17
C PHE A 76 7.25 -13.31 -12.85
N THR A 77 7.64 -14.27 -12.00
CA THR A 77 8.37 -14.01 -10.74
C THR A 77 9.72 -13.37 -11.01
N SER A 78 10.46 -13.87 -12.01
CA SER A 78 11.73 -13.28 -12.46
C SER A 78 11.54 -11.86 -12.98
N MET A 79 10.45 -11.62 -13.72
CA MET A 79 10.07 -10.26 -14.14
C MET A 79 9.74 -9.37 -12.94
N GLY A 80 9.00 -9.86 -11.94
CA GLY A 80 8.70 -9.10 -10.71
C GLY A 80 9.95 -8.68 -9.94
N LEU A 81 10.97 -9.55 -9.85
CA LEU A 81 12.27 -9.20 -9.27
C LEU A 81 12.99 -8.10 -10.07
N ALA A 82 12.97 -8.21 -11.41
CA ALA A 82 13.53 -7.20 -12.29
C ALA A 82 12.80 -5.85 -12.16
N THR A 83 11.47 -5.88 -12.05
CA THR A 83 10.62 -4.71 -11.81
C THR A 83 11.03 -4.05 -10.50
N LEU A 84 11.11 -4.78 -9.39
CA LEU A 84 11.54 -4.21 -8.10
C LEU A 84 12.91 -3.52 -8.18
N ARG A 85 13.88 -4.12 -8.86
CA ARG A 85 15.22 -3.55 -9.02
C ARG A 85 15.18 -2.21 -9.76
N VAL A 86 14.43 -2.13 -10.87
CA VAL A 86 14.25 -0.86 -11.59
C VAL A 86 13.51 0.15 -10.72
N GLY A 87 12.46 -0.28 -10.00
CA GLY A 87 11.71 0.60 -9.10
C GLY A 87 12.56 1.22 -8.00
N ALA A 88 13.41 0.43 -7.34
CA ALA A 88 14.31 0.93 -6.30
C ALA A 88 15.33 1.97 -6.85
N LEU A 89 15.82 1.76 -8.07
CA LEU A 89 16.72 2.73 -8.72
C LEU A 89 15.96 3.99 -9.14
N LEU A 90 14.73 3.86 -9.63
CA LEU A 90 13.88 5.01 -9.94
C LEU A 90 13.58 5.85 -8.69
N GLU A 91 13.24 5.22 -7.56
CA GLU A 91 13.05 5.93 -6.29
C GLU A 91 14.30 6.74 -5.89
N ALA A 92 15.50 6.14 -6.03
CA ALA A 92 16.75 6.84 -5.76
C ALA A 92 16.95 8.06 -6.68
N VAL A 93 16.72 7.88 -7.99
CA VAL A 93 16.84 8.97 -8.99
C VAL A 93 15.83 10.09 -8.74
N ILE A 94 14.59 9.75 -8.36
CA ILE A 94 13.55 10.74 -8.02
C ILE A 94 13.97 11.57 -6.81
N VAL A 95 14.48 10.93 -5.75
CA VAL A 95 14.93 11.62 -4.53
C VAL A 95 16.15 12.50 -4.77
N GLU A 96 17.08 12.06 -5.62
CA GLU A 96 18.30 12.82 -5.96
C GLU A 96 18.04 13.97 -6.95
N SER A 97 16.93 13.95 -7.68
CA SER A 97 16.62 14.98 -8.65
C SER A 97 16.03 16.23 -7.99
N GLU A 98 16.87 17.25 -7.80
CA GLU A 98 16.43 18.56 -7.29
C GLU A 98 15.54 19.35 -8.28
N LYS A 99 15.49 18.96 -9.56
CA LYS A 99 14.80 19.71 -10.62
C LYS A 99 14.01 18.81 -11.56
N ARG A 100 12.71 19.09 -11.70
CA ARG A 100 11.77 18.46 -12.63
C ARG A 100 12.28 18.28 -14.05
N GLU A 101 12.91 19.33 -14.60
CA GLU A 101 13.43 19.34 -15.97
C GLU A 101 14.50 18.27 -16.18
N ALA A 102 15.28 17.92 -15.16
CA ALA A 102 16.30 16.88 -15.26
C ALA A 102 15.68 15.48 -15.46
N LEU A 103 14.57 15.17 -14.78
CA LEU A 103 13.87 13.87 -14.93
C LEU A 103 13.25 13.70 -16.32
N LEU A 104 12.82 14.79 -16.95
CA LEU A 104 12.16 14.78 -18.26
C LEU A 104 13.13 14.80 -19.44
N ILE A 105 14.38 15.23 -19.22
CA ILE A 105 15.39 15.35 -20.27
C ILE A 105 16.31 14.12 -20.29
N GLU A 106 16.47 13.42 -19.16
CA GLU A 106 17.26 12.20 -19.09
C GLU A 106 16.54 11.03 -19.77
N MET A 107 16.98 10.72 -20.99
CA MET A 107 16.42 9.66 -21.85
C MET A 107 16.39 8.31 -21.13
N GLU A 108 17.40 7.99 -20.32
CA GLU A 108 17.50 6.76 -19.54
C GLU A 108 16.39 6.65 -18.50
N THR A 109 16.06 7.76 -17.82
CA THR A 109 15.01 7.82 -16.80
C THR A 109 13.63 7.65 -17.44
N VAL A 110 13.39 8.33 -18.56
CA VAL A 110 12.14 8.20 -19.32
C VAL A 110 11.95 6.75 -19.80
N GLN A 111 12.97 6.16 -20.43
CA GLN A 111 12.91 4.78 -20.91
C GLN A 111 12.71 3.77 -19.77
N ALA A 112 13.37 3.99 -18.62
CA ALA A 112 13.22 3.15 -17.45
C ALA A 112 11.80 3.18 -16.92
N VAL A 113 11.18 4.36 -16.80
CA VAL A 113 9.79 4.49 -16.33
C VAL A 113 8.80 3.89 -17.31
N GLU A 114 8.96 4.09 -18.62
CA GLU A 114 8.11 3.47 -19.63
C GLU A 114 8.16 1.94 -19.55
N THR A 115 9.37 1.39 -19.43
CA THR A 115 9.60 -0.05 -19.27
C THR A 115 9.01 -0.56 -17.96
N TYR A 116 9.20 0.19 -16.87
CA TYR A 116 8.69 -0.13 -15.55
C TYR A 116 7.17 -0.18 -15.56
N ASN A 117 6.50 0.88 -16.05
CA ASN A 117 5.05 0.93 -16.19
C ASN A 117 4.54 -0.21 -17.09
N THR A 118 5.20 -0.48 -18.22
CA THR A 118 4.85 -1.62 -19.09
C THR A 118 4.88 -2.95 -18.32
N SER A 119 5.91 -3.18 -17.51
CA SER A 119 6.00 -4.39 -16.68
C SER A 119 4.85 -4.49 -15.68
N VAL A 120 4.45 -3.37 -15.07
CA VAL A 120 3.33 -3.30 -14.11
C VAL A 120 2.01 -3.62 -14.79
N GLN A 121 1.77 -3.11 -16.00
CA GLN A 121 0.56 -3.45 -16.76
C GLN A 121 0.50 -4.95 -17.11
N ILE A 122 1.64 -5.54 -17.48
CA ILE A 122 1.72 -6.97 -17.79
C ILE A 122 1.48 -7.81 -16.52
N LEU A 123 2.03 -7.41 -15.38
CA LEU A 123 1.74 -8.05 -14.08
C LEU A 123 0.26 -7.93 -13.70
N LEU A 124 -0.34 -6.76 -13.85
CA LEU A 124 -1.77 -6.55 -13.59
C LEU A 124 -2.63 -7.49 -14.44
N ASN A 125 -2.36 -7.58 -15.74
CA ASN A 125 -3.09 -8.48 -16.64
C ASN A 125 -2.89 -9.94 -16.25
N TYR A 126 -1.66 -10.35 -15.95
CA TYR A 126 -1.35 -11.71 -15.51
C TYR A 126 -2.09 -12.09 -14.22
N LEU A 127 -2.11 -11.19 -13.23
CA LEU A 127 -2.79 -11.41 -11.95
C LEU A 127 -4.31 -11.33 -12.08
N ALA A 128 -4.84 -10.54 -13.02
CA ALA A 128 -6.28 -10.46 -13.31
C ALA A 128 -6.83 -11.70 -14.01
N LEU A 129 -6.01 -12.42 -14.79
CA LEU A 129 -6.40 -13.66 -15.46
C LEU A 129 -6.45 -14.88 -14.51
N ARG A 130 -6.07 -14.71 -13.24
CA ARG A 130 -6.11 -15.81 -12.28
C ARG A 130 -7.54 -16.01 -11.76
N PRO A 131 -8.01 -17.27 -11.68
CA PRO A 131 -9.34 -17.54 -11.17
C PRO A 131 -9.47 -17.00 -9.75
N GLU A 132 -10.65 -16.50 -9.41
CA GLU A 132 -11.00 -16.20 -8.03
C GLU A 132 -10.78 -17.45 -7.19
N GLY A 133 -10.03 -17.33 -6.10
CA GLY A 133 -9.65 -18.50 -5.31
C GLY A 133 -8.41 -19.25 -5.79
N TRP A 134 -7.50 -18.66 -6.58
CA TRP A 134 -6.14 -19.21 -6.82
C TRP A 134 -5.38 -19.54 -5.52
N TRP A 135 -5.81 -18.95 -4.41
CA TRP A 135 -5.31 -19.23 -3.07
C TRP A 135 -6.01 -20.40 -2.35
N ARG A 136 -7.07 -21.00 -2.94
CA ARG A 136 -7.89 -22.09 -2.36
C ARG A 136 -7.62 -23.46 -2.98
N SER A 137 -7.01 -23.53 -4.15
CA SER A 137 -6.69 -24.80 -4.80
C SER A 137 -5.58 -25.52 -4.04
N GLY A 138 -5.55 -26.85 -4.10
CA GLY A 138 -4.39 -27.67 -3.69
C GLY A 138 -3.16 -27.45 -4.57
N GLU A 139 -2.95 -26.22 -5.01
CA GLU A 139 -1.81 -25.75 -5.79
C GLU A 139 -0.53 -25.87 -4.97
N ASN A 140 0.58 -26.03 -5.69
CA ASN A 140 1.93 -26.03 -5.12
C ASN A 140 2.11 -24.74 -4.28
N SER A 141 2.52 -24.88 -3.01
CA SER A 141 2.72 -23.75 -2.08
C SER A 141 3.64 -22.68 -2.67
N GLU A 142 4.60 -23.08 -3.51
CA GLU A 142 5.49 -22.17 -4.23
C GLU A 142 4.74 -21.25 -5.21
N ILE A 143 3.71 -21.74 -5.90
CA ILE A 143 2.90 -20.92 -6.82
C ILE A 143 2.15 -19.85 -6.02
N VAL A 144 1.55 -20.23 -4.88
CA VAL A 144 0.84 -19.30 -4.00
C VAL A 144 1.78 -18.22 -3.46
N GLU A 145 2.98 -18.60 -3.02
CA GLU A 145 4.02 -17.65 -2.57
C GLU A 145 4.48 -16.72 -3.70
N ASN A 146 4.65 -17.24 -4.91
CA ASN A 146 4.99 -16.45 -6.09
C ASN A 146 3.89 -15.43 -6.42
N MET A 147 2.62 -15.83 -6.36
CA MET A 147 1.51 -14.92 -6.62
C MET A 147 1.42 -13.80 -5.58
N TRP A 148 1.56 -14.11 -4.30
CA TRP A 148 1.61 -13.10 -3.23
C TRP A 148 2.78 -12.13 -3.40
N PHE A 149 3.96 -12.66 -3.76
CA PHE A 149 5.11 -11.83 -4.11
C PHE A 149 4.78 -10.87 -5.26
N LEU A 150 4.23 -11.37 -6.37
CA LEU A 150 3.86 -10.57 -7.54
C LEU A 150 2.77 -9.53 -7.21
N THR A 151 1.82 -9.88 -6.36
CA THR A 151 0.83 -8.93 -5.82
C THR A 151 1.52 -7.79 -5.07
N ALA A 152 2.48 -8.10 -4.19
CA ALA A 152 3.18 -7.06 -3.44
C ALA A 152 4.07 -6.17 -4.32
N VAL A 153 4.76 -6.74 -5.31
CA VAL A 153 5.53 -5.96 -6.31
C VAL A 153 4.62 -5.00 -7.07
N THR A 154 3.47 -5.49 -7.53
CA THR A 154 2.52 -4.68 -8.30
C THR A 154 1.89 -3.58 -7.45
N CYS A 155 1.54 -3.87 -6.19
CA CYS A 155 1.12 -2.86 -5.24
C CYS A 155 2.20 -1.79 -5.03
N HIS A 156 3.45 -2.20 -4.75
CA HIS A 156 4.57 -1.27 -4.54
C HIS A 156 4.72 -0.30 -5.71
N ALA A 157 4.63 -0.81 -6.93
CA ALA A 157 4.70 0.03 -8.11
C ALA A 157 3.56 1.05 -8.19
N LEU A 158 2.32 0.63 -7.92
CA LEU A 158 1.12 1.46 -8.11
C LEU A 158 0.89 2.49 -7.00
N VAL A 159 1.37 2.23 -5.78
CA VAL A 159 1.10 3.07 -4.60
C VAL A 159 2.35 3.69 -3.96
N SER A 160 3.53 3.47 -4.55
CA SER A 160 4.80 4.07 -4.09
C SER A 160 5.56 4.65 -5.28
N VAL A 161 6.11 3.80 -6.15
CA VAL A 161 7.08 4.24 -7.17
C VAL A 161 6.44 5.13 -8.25
N LEU A 162 5.35 4.68 -8.89
CA LEU A 162 4.71 5.44 -9.97
C LEU A 162 4.06 6.74 -9.49
N PRO A 163 3.30 6.77 -8.36
CA PRO A 163 2.78 8.02 -7.84
C PRO A 163 3.88 9.06 -7.58
N GLU A 164 4.98 8.68 -6.93
CA GLU A 164 6.09 9.60 -6.64
C GLU A 164 6.75 10.12 -7.92
N TYR A 165 6.96 9.25 -8.92
CA TYR A 165 7.45 9.70 -10.23
C TYR A 165 6.49 10.70 -10.88
N PHE A 166 5.20 10.37 -10.95
CA PHE A 166 4.21 11.22 -11.59
C PHE A 166 4.01 12.53 -10.85
N LEU A 167 4.20 12.54 -9.52
CA LEU A 167 4.24 13.76 -8.73
C LEU A 167 5.46 14.60 -9.10
N ALA A 168 6.65 13.99 -9.18
CA ALA A 168 7.89 14.69 -9.51
C ALA A 168 7.90 15.33 -10.92
N VAL A 169 7.11 14.79 -11.86
CA VAL A 169 6.96 15.35 -13.22
C VAL A 169 5.70 16.23 -13.39
N ASP A 170 4.99 16.54 -12.31
CA ASP A 170 3.70 17.27 -12.26
C ASP A 170 2.62 16.67 -13.17
N ASN A 171 2.52 15.34 -13.23
CA ASN A 171 1.45 14.63 -13.93
C ASN A 171 0.40 14.11 -12.94
N THR A 172 -0.34 15.04 -12.31
CA THR A 172 -1.39 14.76 -11.32
C THR A 172 -2.41 13.73 -11.81
N GLY A 173 -2.76 13.75 -13.10
CA GLY A 173 -3.70 12.78 -13.67
C GLY A 173 -3.16 11.34 -13.67
N ALA A 174 -1.90 11.13 -14.07
CA ALA A 174 -1.28 9.80 -14.03
C ALA A 174 -0.99 9.32 -12.60
N HIS A 175 -0.62 10.26 -11.72
CA HIS A 175 -0.45 10.03 -10.30
C HIS A 175 -1.75 9.49 -9.66
N ALA A 176 -2.86 10.21 -9.83
CA ALA A 176 -4.17 9.79 -9.35
C ALA A 176 -4.63 8.46 -9.97
N GLU A 177 -4.40 8.26 -11.27
CA GLU A 177 -4.71 7.02 -11.96
C GLU A 177 -3.97 5.81 -11.35
N SER A 178 -2.67 5.97 -11.06
CA SER A 178 -1.85 4.95 -10.42
C SER A 178 -2.39 4.59 -9.03
N LEU A 179 -2.69 5.60 -8.21
CA LEU A 179 -3.24 5.42 -6.87
C LEU A 179 -4.58 4.70 -6.89
N VAL A 180 -5.48 5.03 -7.82
CA VAL A 180 -6.78 4.35 -7.95
C VAL A 180 -6.62 2.89 -8.37
N ARG A 181 -5.74 2.61 -9.34
CA ARG A 181 -5.42 1.22 -9.72
C ARG A 181 -4.84 0.46 -8.53
N GLY A 182 -3.95 1.09 -7.78
CA GLY A 182 -3.37 0.58 -6.54
C GLY A 182 -4.42 0.28 -5.47
N LEU A 183 -5.38 1.20 -5.26
CA LEU A 183 -6.49 1.02 -4.33
C LEU A 183 -7.34 -0.21 -4.69
N GLY A 184 -7.71 -0.35 -5.97
CA GLY A 184 -8.45 -1.53 -6.44
C GLY A 184 -7.65 -2.81 -6.28
N PHE A 185 -6.34 -2.76 -6.50
CA PHE A 185 -5.47 -3.92 -6.35
C PHE A 185 -5.26 -4.32 -4.87
N LEU A 186 -5.18 -3.35 -3.94
CA LEU A 186 -5.18 -3.60 -2.50
C LEU A 186 -6.49 -4.21 -2.00
N THR A 187 -7.64 -3.78 -2.53
CA THR A 187 -8.94 -4.42 -2.25
C THR A 187 -8.95 -5.88 -2.70
N LYS A 188 -8.43 -6.18 -3.90
CA LYS A 188 -8.29 -7.57 -4.39
C LYS A 188 -7.35 -8.40 -3.51
N ALA A 189 -6.23 -7.83 -3.08
CA ALA A 189 -5.31 -8.48 -2.15
C ALA A 189 -5.99 -8.81 -0.80
N SER A 190 -6.77 -7.88 -0.26
CA SER A 190 -7.53 -8.10 0.99
C SER A 190 -8.54 -9.25 0.85
N ASN A 191 -9.29 -9.29 -0.27
CA ASN A 191 -10.20 -10.40 -0.59
C ASN A 191 -9.48 -11.76 -0.68
N GLY A 192 -8.32 -11.79 -1.35
CA GLY A 192 -7.50 -13.00 -1.45
C GLY A 192 -7.04 -13.49 -0.07
N ALA A 193 -6.55 -12.58 0.78
CA ALA A 193 -6.11 -12.93 2.14
C ALA A 193 -7.27 -13.48 2.99
N PHE A 194 -8.45 -12.86 2.90
CA PHE A 194 -9.63 -13.35 3.60
C PHE A 194 -10.04 -14.75 3.16
N GLY A 195 -9.99 -15.03 1.87
CA GLY A 195 -10.32 -16.34 1.34
C GLY A 195 -9.36 -17.44 1.83
N VAL A 196 -8.07 -17.12 2.04
CA VAL A 196 -7.10 -18.03 2.68
C VAL A 196 -7.48 -18.30 4.13
N ILE A 197 -7.69 -17.25 4.91
CA ILE A 197 -8.03 -17.35 6.35
C ILE A 197 -9.31 -18.18 6.55
N SER A 198 -10.32 -17.93 5.71
CA SER A 198 -11.60 -18.64 5.77
C SER A 198 -11.46 -20.13 5.45
N ALA A 199 -10.65 -20.50 4.45
CA ALA A 199 -10.40 -21.89 4.09
C ALA A 199 -9.69 -22.66 5.21
N VAL A 200 -8.71 -22.02 5.87
CA VAL A 200 -8.01 -22.58 7.03
C VAL A 200 -8.96 -22.82 8.21
N ASN A 201 -9.87 -21.89 8.48
CA ASN A 201 -10.82 -22.03 9.59
C ASN A 201 -11.88 -23.11 9.37
N LYS A 202 -12.32 -23.34 8.12
CA LYS A 202 -13.32 -24.37 7.78
C LYS A 202 -12.78 -25.81 7.82
N THR A 203 -11.47 -25.99 7.70
CA THR A 203 -10.82 -27.32 7.61
C THR A 203 -10.39 -27.89 8.98
N VAL A 204 -10.68 -27.21 10.09
CA VAL A 204 -10.34 -27.69 11.44
C VAL A 204 -11.60 -27.98 12.28
N PRO A 205 -12.12 -29.21 12.26
CA PRO A 205 -13.02 -29.69 13.30
C PRO A 205 -12.21 -30.28 14.46
N SER A 206 -12.05 -29.56 15.57
CA SER A 206 -11.51 -30.08 16.85
C SER A 206 -10.02 -30.53 16.83
N PRO A 207 -9.27 -30.46 17.96
CA PRO A 207 -7.82 -30.64 17.96
C PRO A 207 -7.38 -32.12 18.01
N LYS A 208 -8.01 -33.01 17.23
CA LYS A 208 -7.56 -34.40 17.10
C LYS A 208 -7.15 -34.70 15.67
N ALA A 209 -5.85 -34.53 15.43
CA ALA A 209 -5.04 -35.23 14.45
C ALA A 209 -5.65 -35.40 13.05
N VAL A 210 -5.71 -34.30 12.29
CA VAL A 210 -5.65 -34.37 10.82
C VAL A 210 -4.22 -34.04 10.42
N THR A 211 -3.51 -35.02 9.87
CA THR A 211 -2.22 -34.82 9.22
C THR A 211 -2.44 -33.96 7.98
N TRP A 212 -2.14 -32.68 8.11
CA TRP A 212 -1.95 -31.78 6.98
C TRP A 212 -0.84 -32.33 6.06
N PRO A 213 -0.89 -32.06 4.75
CA PRO A 213 0.29 -32.22 3.91
C PRO A 213 1.44 -31.43 4.57
N ARG A 214 2.60 -32.06 4.82
CA ARG A 214 3.77 -31.45 5.49
C ARG A 214 4.24 -30.12 4.86
N ASN A 215 3.72 -29.75 3.69
CA ASN A 215 4.07 -28.52 2.97
C ASN A 215 3.24 -27.28 3.40
N LEU A 216 2.07 -27.42 4.03
CA LEU A 216 1.26 -26.27 4.48
C LEU A 216 1.45 -25.92 5.98
N SER A 217 2.06 -26.80 6.76
CA SER A 217 2.42 -26.52 8.16
C SER A 217 3.46 -25.41 8.28
N HIS A 218 4.39 -25.28 7.33
CA HIS A 218 5.30 -24.14 7.25
C HIS A 218 4.57 -22.82 6.97
N PHE A 219 3.47 -22.85 6.22
CA PHE A 219 2.63 -21.68 5.95
C PHE A 219 1.91 -21.24 7.24
N ARG A 220 1.45 -22.16 8.09
CA ARG A 220 0.84 -21.81 9.38
C ARG A 220 1.83 -21.24 10.40
N GLU A 221 3.05 -21.79 10.47
CA GLU A 221 4.09 -21.33 11.39
C GLU A 221 4.80 -20.03 10.94
N ARG A 222 4.91 -19.75 9.64
CA ARG A 222 5.44 -18.47 9.12
C ARG A 222 4.36 -17.39 8.90
N ASN A 223 3.14 -17.77 8.51
CA ASN A 223 2.10 -16.83 8.04
C ASN A 223 0.95 -16.61 9.02
N ALA A 224 1.13 -16.93 10.30
CA ALA A 224 0.30 -16.31 11.33
C ALA A 224 0.52 -14.77 11.41
N SER A 225 1.53 -14.22 10.71
CA SER A 225 1.90 -12.80 10.82
C SER A 225 2.41 -12.09 9.56
N ASN A 226 2.60 -12.76 8.39
CA ASN A 226 3.04 -12.14 7.13
C ASN A 226 2.38 -12.79 5.89
N LEU A 227 1.83 -12.00 4.96
CA LEU A 227 1.27 -12.47 3.68
C LEU A 227 2.34 -12.72 2.61
N VAL A 228 3.51 -12.09 2.75
CA VAL A 228 4.59 -12.08 1.76
C VAL A 228 5.93 -12.20 2.48
N ASP A 229 6.84 -13.02 1.94
CA ASP A 229 8.25 -13.00 2.36
C ASP A 229 8.96 -11.77 1.75
N CYS A 230 9.03 -10.70 2.53
CA CYS A 230 9.63 -9.44 2.09
C CYS A 230 11.14 -9.54 1.82
N ALA A 231 11.84 -10.52 2.40
CA ALA A 231 13.28 -10.69 2.19
C ALA A 231 13.61 -11.32 0.84
N ARG A 232 12.62 -11.93 0.16
CA ARG A 232 12.78 -12.61 -1.12
C ARG A 232 13.38 -11.75 -2.23
N ALA A 233 13.11 -10.44 -2.22
CA ALA A 233 13.63 -9.52 -3.23
C ALA A 233 15.05 -9.01 -2.94
N GLY A 234 15.67 -9.42 -1.83
CA GLY A 234 16.97 -8.91 -1.39
C GLY A 234 16.88 -7.66 -0.51
N ASP A 235 17.98 -6.92 -0.43
CA ASP A 235 18.18 -5.84 0.55
C ASP A 235 17.82 -4.43 0.05
N TYR A 236 16.73 -4.32 -0.72
CA TYR A 236 16.19 -3.02 -1.12
C TYR A 236 15.41 -2.42 0.06
N GLY A 237 15.99 -1.44 0.73
CA GLY A 237 15.42 -0.84 1.95
C GLY A 237 14.00 -0.29 1.77
N SER A 238 13.74 0.43 0.67
CA SER A 238 12.40 0.99 0.35
C SER A 238 11.35 -0.12 0.20
N TRP A 239 11.66 -1.15 -0.60
CA TRP A 239 10.83 -2.34 -0.77
C TRP A 239 10.56 -3.05 0.55
N GLN A 240 11.59 -3.31 1.37
CA GLN A 240 11.40 -4.03 2.63
C GLN A 240 10.49 -3.24 3.57
N ASN A 241 10.67 -1.92 3.65
CA ASN A 241 9.81 -1.05 4.46
C ASN A 241 8.38 -1.06 3.94
N PHE A 242 8.18 -0.95 2.63
CA PHE A 242 6.86 -1.03 2.01
C PHE A 242 6.18 -2.37 2.29
N CYS A 243 6.88 -3.47 1.99
CA CYS A 243 6.35 -4.82 2.12
C CYS A 243 6.01 -5.14 3.59
N LYS A 244 6.90 -4.86 4.54
CA LYS A 244 6.64 -5.11 5.97
C LYS A 244 5.49 -4.25 6.51
N SER A 245 5.41 -2.98 6.09
CA SER A 245 4.35 -2.07 6.55
C SER A 245 2.98 -2.33 5.91
N THR A 246 2.92 -3.06 4.79
CA THR A 246 1.69 -3.26 3.99
C THR A 246 1.20 -4.70 3.99
N PHE A 247 2.11 -5.68 3.87
CA PHE A 247 1.81 -7.10 3.67
C PHE A 247 2.12 -7.98 4.87
N SER A 248 2.41 -7.42 6.05
CA SER A 248 2.50 -8.23 7.26
C SER A 248 1.13 -8.78 7.67
N HIS A 249 0.09 -7.96 7.72
CA HIS A 249 -1.23 -8.44 8.13
C HIS A 249 -2.35 -7.87 7.25
N VAL A 250 -3.53 -8.51 7.23
CA VAL A 250 -4.69 -8.01 6.46
C VAL A 250 -5.06 -6.59 6.87
N SER A 251 -4.99 -6.27 8.16
CA SER A 251 -5.21 -4.92 8.68
C SER A 251 -4.22 -3.88 8.12
N ARG A 252 -2.99 -4.29 7.77
CA ARG A 252 -2.00 -3.39 7.15
C ARG A 252 -2.34 -3.02 5.70
N LEU A 253 -3.02 -3.91 4.98
CA LEU A 253 -3.61 -3.56 3.68
C LEU A 253 -4.65 -2.44 3.86
N GLU A 254 -5.43 -2.47 4.94
CA GLU A 254 -6.43 -1.43 5.23
C GLU A 254 -5.77 -0.09 5.57
N VAL A 255 -4.70 -0.11 6.37
CA VAL A 255 -3.89 1.10 6.65
C VAL A 255 -3.35 1.69 5.35
N ARG A 256 -2.83 0.84 4.44
CA ARG A 256 -2.35 1.31 3.14
C ARG A 256 -3.47 1.85 2.27
N ARG A 257 -4.65 1.21 2.24
CA ARG A 257 -5.84 1.72 1.54
C ARG A 257 -6.25 3.09 2.10
N ALA A 258 -6.20 3.29 3.41
CA ALA A 258 -6.49 4.57 4.05
C ALA A 258 -5.50 5.65 3.59
N ALA A 259 -4.20 5.37 3.60
CA ALA A 259 -3.17 6.31 3.15
C ALA A 259 -3.35 6.72 1.68
N VAL A 260 -3.61 5.75 0.79
CA VAL A 260 -3.90 6.03 -0.64
C VAL A 260 -5.16 6.91 -0.79
N LEU A 261 -6.17 6.68 0.03
CA LEU A 261 -7.40 7.48 0.01
C LEU A 261 -7.18 8.90 0.54
N GLU A 262 -6.35 9.09 1.56
CA GLU A 262 -5.97 10.42 2.05
C GLU A 262 -5.32 11.24 0.93
N GLU A 263 -4.38 10.63 0.21
CA GLU A 263 -3.71 11.26 -0.92
C GLU A 263 -4.69 11.61 -2.05
N LEU A 264 -5.55 10.67 -2.45
CA LEU A 264 -6.60 10.93 -3.44
C LEU A 264 -7.57 12.03 -3.01
N ILE A 265 -7.90 12.13 -1.71
CA ILE A 265 -8.75 13.20 -1.16
C ILE A 265 -8.00 14.54 -1.19
N VAL A 266 -6.69 14.58 -1.01
CA VAL A 266 -5.90 15.81 -1.16
C VAL A 266 -5.95 16.31 -2.61
N LEU A 267 -5.89 15.40 -3.59
CA LEU A 267 -5.95 15.74 -5.01
C LEU A 267 -7.35 16.16 -5.47
N TYR A 268 -8.40 15.53 -4.93
CA TYR A 268 -9.80 15.78 -5.29
C TYR A 268 -10.66 15.99 -4.03
N PRO A 269 -10.45 17.10 -3.29
CA PRO A 269 -11.06 17.32 -1.97
C PRO A 269 -12.59 17.43 -2.00
N GLU A 270 -13.16 17.87 -3.11
CA GLU A 270 -14.60 17.99 -3.37
C GLU A 270 -15.26 16.67 -3.77
N TYR A 271 -14.49 15.65 -4.16
CA TYR A 271 -15.03 14.42 -4.71
C TYR A 271 -15.48 13.44 -3.61
N THR A 272 -16.77 13.51 -3.30
CA THR A 272 -17.39 12.83 -2.17
C THR A 272 -17.22 11.30 -2.17
N PRO A 273 -17.25 10.57 -3.30
CA PRO A 273 -17.07 9.11 -3.28
C PRO A 273 -15.77 8.65 -2.60
N LEU A 274 -14.64 9.37 -2.77
CA LEU A 274 -13.37 9.05 -2.09
C LEU A 274 -13.50 9.16 -0.56
N ARG A 275 -14.25 10.15 -0.08
CA ARG A 275 -14.51 10.35 1.35
C ARG A 275 -15.36 9.23 1.92
N LEU A 276 -16.30 8.67 1.13
CA LEU A 276 -17.05 7.48 1.54
C LEU A 276 -16.15 6.26 1.69
N HIS A 277 -15.30 6.01 0.68
CA HIS A 277 -14.30 4.94 0.75
C HIS A 277 -13.46 5.06 2.02
N TYR A 278 -12.97 6.27 2.31
CA TYR A 278 -12.15 6.53 3.48
C TYR A 278 -12.92 6.32 4.79
N ALA A 279 -14.14 6.85 4.92
CA ALA A 279 -15.00 6.61 6.09
C ALA A 279 -15.21 5.13 6.38
N ILE A 280 -15.43 4.32 5.34
CA ILE A 280 -15.60 2.87 5.44
C ILE A 280 -14.32 2.19 5.95
N VAL A 281 -13.15 2.55 5.38
CA VAL A 281 -11.87 1.98 5.82
C VAL A 281 -11.57 2.34 7.28
N LEU A 282 -11.77 3.60 7.69
CA LEU A 282 -11.59 4.03 9.08
C LEU A 282 -12.54 3.34 10.05
N THR A 283 -13.77 3.07 9.61
CA THR A 283 -14.79 2.42 10.44
C THR A 283 -14.42 0.99 10.77
N LEU A 284 -13.94 0.26 9.77
CA LEU A 284 -13.78 -1.17 9.85
C LEU A 284 -12.35 -1.56 10.29
N SER A 285 -11.36 -0.68 10.11
CA SER A 285 -9.98 -0.94 10.51
C SER A 285 -9.60 -0.31 11.85
N ARG A 286 -9.26 -1.14 12.86
CA ARG A 286 -8.72 -0.63 14.14
C ARG A 286 -7.35 0.01 14.01
N GLU A 287 -6.58 -0.39 13.01
CA GLU A 287 -5.20 0.07 12.82
C GLU A 287 -5.12 1.35 11.98
N ALA A 288 -6.11 1.60 11.11
CA ALA A 288 -6.14 2.81 10.30
C ALA A 288 -6.46 4.06 11.14
N ALA A 289 -7.38 3.96 12.10
CA ALA A 289 -7.67 5.07 13.00
C ALA A 289 -8.24 4.63 14.35
N LYS A 290 -8.06 5.52 15.34
CA LYS A 290 -8.77 5.43 16.62
C LYS A 290 -10.27 5.69 16.39
N LYS A 291 -11.13 4.97 17.12
CA LYS A 291 -12.59 5.11 17.09
C LYS A 291 -13.07 6.57 17.10
N ALA A 292 -12.54 7.40 18.01
CA ALA A 292 -12.93 8.81 18.13
C ALA A 292 -12.66 9.62 16.86
N VAL A 293 -11.54 9.36 16.18
CA VAL A 293 -11.17 10.01 14.92
C VAL A 293 -12.13 9.61 13.80
N ALA A 294 -12.45 8.32 13.71
CA ALA A 294 -13.41 7.82 12.71
C ALA A 294 -14.81 8.41 12.93
N ILE A 295 -15.29 8.47 14.18
CA ILE A 295 -16.59 9.08 14.52
C ILE A 295 -16.61 10.56 14.16
N ASP A 296 -15.58 11.32 14.53
CA ASP A 296 -15.49 12.75 14.22
C ASP A 296 -15.46 13.00 12.70
N PHE A 297 -14.68 12.21 11.95
CA PHE A 297 -14.66 12.27 10.49
C PHE A 297 -16.05 12.03 9.89
N ILE A 298 -16.72 10.95 10.29
CA ILE A 298 -18.05 10.59 9.78
C ILE A 298 -19.08 11.67 10.12
N ALA A 299 -19.06 12.19 11.35
CA ALA A 299 -19.97 13.27 11.76
C ALA A 299 -19.76 14.53 10.90
N LYS A 300 -18.50 14.91 10.63
CA LYS A 300 -18.16 16.04 9.75
C LYS A 300 -18.64 15.81 8.32
N GLU A 301 -18.47 14.61 7.76
CA GLU A 301 -18.95 14.31 6.41
C GLU A 301 -20.47 14.31 6.34
N GLN A 302 -21.18 13.74 7.34
CA GLN A 302 -22.64 13.81 7.43
C GLN A 302 -23.15 15.25 7.42
N MET A 303 -22.55 16.14 8.21
CA MET A 303 -22.93 17.55 8.25
C MET A 303 -22.69 18.26 6.91
N LYS A 304 -21.68 17.84 6.14
CA LYS A 304 -21.29 18.49 4.89
C LYS A 304 -21.97 17.92 3.65
N LEU A 305 -22.71 16.81 3.72
CA LEU A 305 -23.31 16.16 2.54
C LEU A 305 -24.06 17.14 1.62
N HIS A 306 -24.83 18.06 2.18
CA HIS A 306 -25.60 19.03 1.40
C HIS A 306 -24.75 20.08 0.66
N THR A 307 -23.49 20.26 1.05
CA THR A 307 -22.53 21.20 0.44
C THR A 307 -21.52 20.53 -0.49
N ARG A 308 -21.54 19.19 -0.55
CA ARG A 308 -20.53 18.38 -1.22
C ARG A 308 -20.93 18.11 -2.67
N SER A 309 -19.94 17.96 -3.55
CA SER A 309 -20.15 17.65 -4.97
C SER A 309 -20.20 16.14 -5.21
N HIS A 310 -21.02 15.68 -6.15
CA HIS A 310 -21.08 14.26 -6.55
C HIS A 310 -21.46 13.30 -5.41
N VAL A 311 -22.43 13.68 -4.58
CA VAL A 311 -22.94 12.82 -3.50
C VAL A 311 -23.81 11.71 -4.10
N ASP A 312 -23.41 10.45 -3.91
CA ASP A 312 -24.22 9.28 -4.23
C ASP A 312 -25.47 9.19 -3.34
N ALA A 313 -26.56 8.63 -3.88
CA ALA A 313 -27.81 8.43 -3.15
C ALA A 313 -27.62 7.58 -1.87
N LEU A 314 -26.68 6.63 -1.90
CA LEU A 314 -26.37 5.76 -0.77
C LEU A 314 -25.31 6.32 0.18
N HIS A 315 -24.75 7.51 -0.10
CA HIS A 315 -23.69 8.07 0.72
C HIS A 315 -24.15 8.31 2.16
N GLY A 316 -25.29 8.98 2.35
CA GLY A 316 -25.88 9.21 3.68
C GLY A 316 -26.17 7.91 4.44
N PRO A 317 -26.93 6.96 3.86
CA PRO A 317 -27.15 5.64 4.45
C PRO A 317 -25.87 4.91 4.84
N MET A 318 -24.84 4.92 4.00
CA MET A 318 -23.57 4.26 4.29
C MET A 318 -22.80 4.92 5.44
N LEU A 319 -22.77 6.27 5.51
CA LEU A 319 -22.18 6.97 6.66
C LEU A 319 -22.94 6.67 7.96
N LEU A 320 -24.26 6.53 7.90
CA LEU A 320 -25.07 6.12 9.04
C LEU A 320 -24.70 4.70 9.50
N LEU A 321 -24.62 3.73 8.59
CA LEU A 321 -24.16 2.36 8.92
C LEU A 321 -22.77 2.37 9.55
N CYS A 322 -21.85 3.17 9.01
CA CYS A 322 -20.50 3.29 9.53
C CYS A 322 -20.47 3.84 10.97
N LYS A 323 -21.22 4.93 11.21
CA LYS A 323 -21.36 5.54 12.53
C LYS A 323 -21.96 4.56 13.52
N THR A 324 -23.05 3.88 13.15
CA THR A 324 -23.73 2.95 14.05
C THR A 324 -22.85 1.76 14.37
N PHE A 325 -22.10 1.23 13.41
CA PHE A 325 -21.13 0.16 13.67
C PHE A 325 -20.05 0.56 14.69
N LEU A 326 -19.53 1.80 14.61
CA LEU A 326 -18.60 2.31 15.62
C LEU A 326 -19.27 2.47 16.99
N LEU A 327 -20.49 3.02 17.04
CA LEU A 327 -21.22 3.28 18.28
C LEU A 327 -21.67 1.99 18.98
N ALA A 328 -22.10 1.00 18.23
CA ALA A 328 -22.56 -0.32 18.70
C ALA A 328 -21.44 -1.17 19.34
N GLY A 329 -20.21 -0.65 19.39
CA GLY A 329 -19.07 -1.39 19.89
C GLY A 329 -18.64 -2.44 18.88
N GLY A 330 -18.38 -2.00 17.63
CA GLY A 330 -17.71 -2.81 16.61
C GLY A 330 -16.36 -3.33 17.11
N PRO A 331 -15.25 -3.23 16.38
CA PRO A 331 -14.01 -3.81 16.87
C PRO A 331 -13.59 -3.10 18.20
N PHE A 332 -14.11 -1.95 18.57
CA PHE A 332 -13.82 -1.32 19.87
C PHE A 332 -14.86 -1.70 20.93
N VAL A 333 -14.73 -2.91 21.49
CA VAL A 333 -15.48 -3.33 22.68
C VAL A 333 -14.86 -2.63 23.90
N GLU A 334 -15.27 -1.39 24.14
CA GLU A 334 -15.23 -0.84 25.49
C GLU A 334 -16.64 -0.96 26.05
N SER A 335 -16.73 -1.66 27.18
CA SER A 335 -17.93 -1.89 27.98
C SER A 335 -18.48 -0.58 28.52
N ALA A 336 -19.10 0.22 27.65
CA ALA A 336 -19.85 1.39 28.05
C ALA A 336 -21.34 1.02 28.20
N SER A 337 -21.87 1.38 29.37
CA SER A 337 -23.25 1.29 29.82
C SER A 337 -24.19 2.19 28.98
N ALA A 338 -24.23 2.01 27.67
CA ALA A 338 -25.25 2.64 26.85
C ALA A 338 -26.62 2.09 27.28
N ASP A 339 -27.56 2.99 27.57
CA ASP A 339 -28.94 2.65 27.89
C ASP A 339 -29.54 1.76 26.79
N ASN A 340 -30.32 0.76 27.17
CA ASN A 340 -30.89 -0.20 26.22
C ASN A 340 -31.78 0.48 25.18
N THR A 341 -32.46 1.57 25.56
CA THR A 341 -33.27 2.40 24.67
C THR A 341 -32.45 2.93 23.49
N SER A 342 -31.25 3.47 23.75
CA SER A 342 -30.40 4.02 22.69
C SER A 342 -29.88 2.94 21.73
N ARG A 343 -29.76 1.69 22.17
CA ARG A 343 -29.33 0.57 21.30
C ARG A 343 -30.43 0.10 20.37
N ILE A 344 -31.68 0.14 20.83
CA ILE A 344 -32.85 -0.22 20.02
C ILE A 344 -33.04 0.80 18.89
N ASP A 345 -32.95 2.09 19.20
CA ASP A 345 -33.04 3.16 18.19
C ASP A 345 -31.96 3.02 17.12
N LEU A 346 -30.70 2.78 17.54
CA LEU A 346 -29.58 2.50 16.63
C LEU A 346 -29.85 1.28 15.74
N TRP A 347 -30.48 0.23 16.26
CA TRP A 347 -30.82 -0.95 15.47
C TRP A 347 -31.88 -0.66 14.40
N PHE A 348 -32.92 0.11 14.72
CA PHE A 348 -33.91 0.52 13.73
C PHE A 348 -33.31 1.41 12.64
N GLU A 349 -32.40 2.32 13.00
CA GLU A 349 -31.64 3.12 12.04
C GLU A 349 -30.79 2.25 11.10
N VAL A 350 -30.14 1.21 11.64
CA VAL A 350 -29.38 0.24 10.83
C VAL A 350 -30.30 -0.51 9.87
N LEU A 351 -31.45 -0.98 10.33
CA LEU A 351 -32.38 -1.69 9.46
C LEU A 351 -32.92 -0.80 8.34
N ASP A 352 -33.23 0.47 8.63
CA ASP A 352 -33.63 1.44 7.60
C ASP A 352 -32.52 1.69 6.58
N ALA A 353 -31.28 1.89 7.05
CA ALA A 353 -30.15 2.09 6.16
C ALA A 353 -29.83 0.83 5.33
N LEU A 354 -29.90 -0.38 5.90
CA LEU A 354 -29.75 -1.63 5.15
C LEU A 354 -30.85 -1.80 4.10
N ARG A 355 -32.11 -1.44 4.40
CA ARG A 355 -33.19 -1.47 3.39
C ARG A 355 -32.91 -0.53 2.22
N LYS A 356 -32.31 0.64 2.48
CA LYS A 356 -31.90 1.59 1.43
C LYS A 356 -30.73 1.07 0.60
N VAL A 357 -29.78 0.38 1.22
CA VAL A 357 -28.66 -0.28 0.53
C VAL A 357 -29.15 -1.49 -0.28
N GLY A 358 -30.15 -2.22 0.20
CA GLY A 358 -30.81 -3.31 -0.53
C GLY A 358 -30.12 -4.66 -0.36
N ASP A 359 -28.85 -4.78 -0.75
CA ASP A 359 -28.13 -6.06 -0.81
C ASP A 359 -26.61 -5.97 -0.56
N CYS A 360 -25.96 -7.15 -0.52
CA CYS A 360 -24.52 -7.31 -0.29
C CYS A 360 -23.64 -6.67 -1.38
N GLU A 361 -24.06 -6.75 -2.64
CA GLU A 361 -23.28 -6.23 -3.77
C GLU A 361 -23.25 -4.70 -3.71
N THR A 362 -24.41 -4.09 -3.46
CA THR A 362 -24.59 -2.65 -3.27
C THR A 362 -23.88 -2.15 -2.02
N LEU A 363 -23.79 -2.96 -0.95
CA LEU A 363 -22.99 -2.63 0.23
C LEU A 363 -21.49 -2.53 -0.10
N GLN A 364 -20.98 -3.42 -0.97
CA GLN A 364 -19.60 -3.37 -1.43
C GLN A 364 -19.35 -2.24 -2.42
N ARG A 365 -20.34 -1.90 -3.25
CA ARG A 365 -20.27 -0.88 -4.29
C ARG A 365 -21.46 0.09 -4.16
N PRO A 366 -21.45 1.01 -3.17
CA PRO A 366 -22.59 1.88 -2.85
C PRO A 366 -22.72 3.08 -3.82
N PHE A 367 -22.39 2.86 -5.09
CA PHE A 367 -22.19 3.90 -6.08
C PHE A 367 -23.11 3.67 -7.28
N ASN A 368 -23.70 4.74 -7.81
CA ASN A 368 -24.56 4.60 -9.00
C ASN A 368 -23.72 4.55 -10.28
N ASP A 369 -23.83 3.47 -11.06
CA ASP A 369 -22.97 3.19 -12.21
C ASP A 369 -23.33 3.98 -13.49
N THR A 370 -24.46 4.67 -13.56
CA THR A 370 -24.93 5.28 -14.82
C THR A 370 -24.35 6.66 -15.12
N GLU A 371 -24.56 7.66 -14.26
CA GLU A 371 -23.99 9.01 -14.47
C GLU A 371 -22.65 9.22 -13.77
N GLN A 372 -22.45 8.63 -12.59
CA GLN A 372 -21.25 8.90 -11.79
C GLN A 372 -20.04 8.06 -12.21
N SER A 373 -20.26 6.94 -12.89
CA SER A 373 -19.19 6.21 -13.59
C SER A 373 -18.54 7.11 -14.66
N SER A 374 -19.31 7.99 -15.32
CA SER A 374 -18.76 8.94 -16.30
C SER A 374 -17.82 9.97 -15.66
N ILE A 375 -18.15 10.46 -14.46
CA ILE A 375 -17.35 11.44 -13.72
C ILE A 375 -16.10 10.78 -13.15
N TRP A 376 -16.25 9.62 -12.50
CA TRP A 376 -15.12 8.83 -12.02
C TRP A 376 -14.14 8.53 -13.14
N ARG A 377 -14.63 7.98 -14.27
CA ARG A 377 -13.79 7.66 -15.43
C ARG A 377 -13.15 8.90 -16.02
N ARG A 378 -13.75 10.08 -15.90
CA ARG A 378 -13.14 11.35 -16.33
C ARG A 378 -11.97 11.76 -15.42
N HIS A 379 -12.14 11.69 -14.10
CA HIS A 379 -11.09 12.02 -13.13
C HIS A 379 -9.93 11.02 -13.17
N PHE A 380 -10.22 9.74 -13.42
CA PHE A 380 -9.25 8.65 -13.33
C PHE A 380 -9.05 7.93 -14.67
N ARG A 381 -9.15 8.65 -15.79
CA ARG A 381 -8.79 8.20 -17.16
C ARG A 381 -9.31 6.81 -17.54
N GLY A 382 -10.56 6.52 -17.21
CA GLY A 382 -11.22 5.27 -17.56
C GLY A 382 -10.96 4.10 -16.61
N VAL A 383 -10.17 4.27 -15.55
CA VAL A 383 -9.99 3.24 -14.52
C VAL A 383 -11.32 2.97 -13.83
N GLU A 384 -11.64 1.69 -13.61
CA GLU A 384 -12.85 1.29 -12.92
C GLU A 384 -12.83 1.73 -11.44
N ARG A 385 -13.99 2.10 -10.92
CA ARG A 385 -14.13 2.42 -9.50
C ARG A 385 -14.00 1.14 -8.67
N PRO A 386 -13.05 1.07 -7.71
CA PRO A 386 -12.92 -0.10 -6.87
C PRO A 386 -14.11 -0.22 -5.92
N ASN A 387 -14.33 -1.41 -5.37
CA ASN A 387 -15.31 -1.60 -4.31
C ASN A 387 -14.93 -0.78 -3.07
N ALA A 388 -15.93 -0.20 -2.42
CA ALA A 388 -15.77 0.54 -1.18
C ALA A 388 -15.43 -0.39 -0.01
N MET A 389 -16.09 -1.55 0.06
CA MET A 389 -15.80 -2.60 1.02
C MET A 389 -15.21 -3.83 0.33
N ASP A 390 -14.21 -4.43 0.97
CA ASP A 390 -13.77 -5.78 0.64
C ASP A 390 -14.62 -6.83 1.41
N ALA A 391 -14.52 -8.10 1.02
CA ALA A 391 -15.31 -9.19 1.60
C ALA A 391 -14.99 -9.40 3.09
N TRP A 392 -13.76 -9.14 3.52
CA TRP A 392 -13.35 -9.15 4.93
C TRP A 392 -14.08 -8.08 5.73
N GLN A 393 -14.13 -6.87 5.20
CA GLN A 393 -14.82 -5.72 5.76
C GLN A 393 -16.32 -5.98 5.88
N VAL A 394 -16.94 -6.59 4.87
CA VAL A 394 -18.34 -7.02 4.93
C VAL A 394 -18.55 -8.06 6.03
N ALA A 395 -17.71 -9.11 6.08
CA ALA A 395 -17.83 -10.14 7.10
C ALA A 395 -17.76 -9.56 8.53
N ARG A 396 -16.75 -8.72 8.81
CA ARG A 396 -16.60 -8.04 10.11
C ARG A 396 -17.75 -7.09 10.43
N PHE A 397 -18.27 -6.40 9.41
CA PHE A 397 -19.43 -5.52 9.58
C PHE A 397 -20.64 -6.32 10.09
N PHE A 398 -20.93 -7.47 9.48
CA PHE A 398 -22.02 -8.35 9.92
C PHE A 398 -21.73 -9.09 11.23
N ASP A 399 -20.47 -9.40 11.55
CA ASP A 399 -20.10 -9.88 12.89
C ASP A 399 -20.50 -8.87 13.97
N GLY A 400 -20.19 -7.59 13.77
CA GLY A 400 -20.57 -6.54 14.73
C GLY A 400 -22.09 -6.31 14.80
N LEU A 401 -22.81 -6.39 13.68
CA LEU A 401 -24.28 -6.31 13.70
C LEU A 401 -24.91 -7.50 14.43
N ARG A 402 -24.36 -8.72 14.28
CA ARG A 402 -24.81 -9.89 15.04
C ARG A 402 -24.61 -9.69 16.54
N GLU A 403 -23.49 -9.10 16.94
CA GLU A 403 -23.21 -8.80 18.34
C GLU A 403 -24.17 -7.74 18.90
N LEU A 404 -24.44 -6.65 18.16
CA LEU A 404 -25.46 -5.67 18.53
C LEU A 404 -26.83 -6.32 18.71
N LYS A 405 -27.25 -7.15 17.75
CA LYS A 405 -28.50 -7.91 17.82
C LYS A 405 -28.55 -8.80 19.07
N ARG A 406 -27.46 -9.49 19.41
CA ARG A 406 -27.35 -10.34 20.60
C ARG A 406 -27.52 -9.54 21.89
N GLN A 407 -26.90 -8.35 21.97
CA GLN A 407 -27.03 -7.45 23.10
C GLN A 407 -28.48 -6.96 23.28
N ILE A 408 -29.16 -6.61 22.18
CA ILE A 408 -30.58 -6.22 22.22
C ILE A 408 -31.48 -7.41 22.59
N ALA A 409 -31.24 -8.59 22.03
CA ALA A 409 -32.02 -9.80 22.32
C ALA A 409 -31.95 -10.20 23.81
N SER A 410 -30.84 -9.93 24.48
CA SER A 410 -30.69 -10.16 25.93
C SER A 410 -31.58 -9.26 26.81
N SER A 411 -32.30 -8.30 26.22
CA SER A 411 -33.15 -7.32 26.92
C SER A 411 -34.66 -7.55 26.79
N ASN A 412 -35.12 -8.79 26.50
CA ASN A 412 -36.53 -9.21 26.45
C ASN A 412 -37.40 -8.54 25.34
N LEU A 413 -36.85 -8.35 24.14
CA LEU A 413 -37.61 -7.90 22.96
C LEU A 413 -37.97 -9.06 22.02
N ASP A 414 -39.12 -8.95 21.35
CA ASP A 414 -39.65 -9.92 20.40
C ASP A 414 -38.68 -10.12 19.21
N HIS A 415 -38.14 -11.34 19.10
CA HIS A 415 -37.09 -11.72 18.15
C HIS A 415 -37.49 -11.60 16.68
N SER A 416 -38.79 -11.55 16.38
CA SER A 416 -39.34 -11.45 15.02
C SER A 416 -39.00 -10.12 14.33
N SER A 417 -38.77 -9.05 15.10
CA SER A 417 -38.44 -7.70 14.62
C SER A 417 -36.95 -7.48 14.27
N LEU A 418 -36.09 -8.48 14.56
CA LEU A 418 -34.63 -8.37 14.45
C LEU A 418 -34.05 -9.08 13.21
N SER A 419 -34.85 -9.36 12.18
CA SER A 419 -34.37 -9.98 10.94
C SER A 419 -33.67 -8.96 10.03
N TYR A 420 -32.60 -9.38 9.37
CA TYR A 420 -31.97 -8.57 8.31
C TYR A 420 -32.87 -8.55 7.06
N PRO A 421 -32.78 -7.51 6.21
CA PRO A 421 -33.45 -7.52 4.91
C PRO A 421 -32.98 -8.71 4.05
N LEU A 422 -33.87 -9.23 3.20
CA LEU A 422 -33.66 -10.47 2.41
C LEU A 422 -32.37 -10.45 1.56
N GLY A 423 -31.95 -9.29 1.07
CA GLY A 423 -30.74 -9.12 0.24
C GLY A 423 -29.41 -9.33 0.95
N PHE A 424 -29.41 -9.56 2.27
CA PHE A 424 -28.19 -9.71 3.08
C PHE A 424 -27.92 -11.13 3.60
N ASN A 425 -28.78 -12.10 3.27
CA ASN A 425 -28.65 -13.47 3.76
C ASN A 425 -27.36 -14.19 3.31
N GLY A 426 -26.70 -13.71 2.24
CA GLY A 426 -25.44 -14.27 1.72
C GLY A 426 -24.16 -13.54 2.15
N CYS A 427 -24.25 -12.44 2.91
CA CYS A 427 -23.12 -11.57 3.24
C CYS A 427 -22.13 -12.19 4.25
N SER A 428 -22.48 -13.30 4.91
CA SER A 428 -21.72 -13.90 6.01
C SER A 428 -20.54 -14.81 5.59
N GLY A 429 -19.97 -14.60 4.41
CA GLY A 429 -18.78 -15.33 3.94
C GLY A 429 -19.02 -16.78 3.48
N GLU A 430 -20.26 -17.28 3.54
CA GLU A 430 -20.62 -18.58 2.95
C GLU A 430 -21.04 -18.47 1.48
N GLY A 431 -21.49 -17.29 1.02
CA GLY A 431 -21.90 -17.03 -0.38
C GLY A 431 -21.09 -15.96 -1.12
N LEU A 432 -20.14 -15.28 -0.46
CA LEU A 432 -19.27 -14.25 -1.07
C LEU A 432 -17.89 -14.82 -1.49
N ALA A 433 -17.78 -16.15 -1.53
CA ALA A 433 -16.53 -16.86 -1.56
C ALA A 433 -16.27 -17.48 -2.93
#